data_AF-A0AAC9L9H2-F1
#
_entry.id   AF-A0AAC9L9H2-F1
#
_cell.length_a   1.000
_cell.length_b   1.000
_cell.length_c   1.000
_cell.angle_alpha   90.00
_cell.angle_beta   90.00
_cell.angle_gamma   90.00
#
_symmetry.space_group_name_H-M   'P 1'
#
loop_
_entity.id
_entity.type
_entity.pdbx_description
1 polymer ?
#
loop_
_entity_poly.entity_id
_entity_poly.type
_entity_poly.pdbx_seq_one_letter_code
_entity_poly.pdbx_strand_id
1 'polypeptide(L)'
;MIDFDQPVAVLMVALLHFIPDSDRPLDVIAAYRDRMAPGSMLAISHVTDESLTEGMHRLVEYYASSTNPVTMRKHDQVKSLFSGLELVAPGLVWAPEWQPEDPTSVGPHPENSGIHAGVGLKT
;
A
#
# COMPACT_ATOMS: atom_id res chain seq x y z
N MET A 1 13.77 -21.41 5.47
CA MET A 1 12.83 -21.59 4.34
C MET A 1 11.44 -21.27 4.87
N ILE A 2 10.57 -20.65 4.06
CA ILE A 2 9.18 -20.33 4.44
C ILE A 2 8.31 -21.56 4.18
N ASP A 3 7.45 -21.91 5.13
CA ASP A 3 6.41 -22.93 4.99
C ASP A 3 5.10 -22.24 4.58
N PHE A 4 4.64 -22.48 3.35
CA PHE A 4 3.43 -21.84 2.80
C PHE A 4 2.13 -22.55 3.21
N ASP A 5 2.22 -23.68 3.91
CA ASP A 5 1.06 -24.34 4.51
C ASP A 5 0.68 -23.71 5.87
N GLN A 6 1.50 -22.79 6.38
CA GLN A 6 1.24 -22.00 7.58
C GLN A 6 0.97 -20.53 7.21
N PRO A 7 0.25 -19.76 8.05
CA PRO A 7 0.05 -18.33 7.84
C PRO A 7 1.36 -17.57 7.67
N VAL A 8 1.43 -16.72 6.63
CA VAL A 8 2.59 -15.86 6.33
C VAL A 8 2.19 -14.38 6.26
N ALA A 9 3.16 -13.49 6.43
CA ALA A 9 3.00 -12.07 6.13
C ALA A 9 3.76 -11.71 4.85
N VAL A 10 3.05 -11.20 3.85
CA VAL A 10 3.62 -10.65 2.62
C VAL A 10 3.68 -9.13 2.75
N LEU A 11 4.85 -8.55 2.51
CA LEU A 11 5.09 -7.11 2.62
C LEU A 11 5.34 -6.54 1.21
N MET A 12 4.42 -5.71 0.73
CA MET A 12 4.54 -4.92 -0.50
C MET A 12 4.56 -3.43 -0.16
N VAL A 13 5.54 -3.06 0.67
CA VAL A 13 5.70 -1.73 1.24
C VAL A 13 6.61 -0.90 0.34
N ALA A 14 6.15 0.28 -0.06
CA ALA A 14 6.87 1.21 -0.94
C ALA A 14 7.35 0.58 -2.27
N LEU A 15 6.52 -0.29 -2.84
CA LEU A 15 6.89 -1.10 -4.02
C LEU A 15 5.92 -0.90 -5.19
N LEU A 16 4.62 -1.08 -4.97
CA LEU A 16 3.63 -1.25 -6.04
C LEU A 16 3.43 0.00 -6.92
N HIS A 17 3.85 1.17 -6.45
CA HIS A 17 3.87 2.38 -7.25
C HIS A 17 4.92 2.36 -8.36
N PHE A 18 5.88 1.44 -8.36
CA PHE A 18 6.79 1.22 -9.50
C PHE A 18 6.24 0.25 -10.54
N ILE A 19 5.07 -0.35 -10.29
CA ILE A 19 4.43 -1.28 -11.22
C ILE A 19 3.35 -0.50 -11.99
N PRO A 20 3.54 -0.24 -13.30
CA PRO A 20 2.55 0.43 -14.11
C PRO A 20 1.31 -0.45 -14.31
N ASP A 21 0.17 0.17 -14.63
CA ASP A 21 -1.07 -0.58 -14.86
C ASP A 21 -0.97 -1.54 -16.05
N SER A 22 -0.09 -1.27 -17.02
CA SER A 22 0.23 -2.17 -18.14
C SER A 22 0.79 -3.52 -17.68
N ASP A 23 1.43 -3.55 -16.51
CA ASP A 23 2.02 -4.76 -15.91
C ASP A 23 1.04 -5.46 -14.97
N ARG A 24 -0.22 -5.00 -14.96
CA ARG A 24 -1.35 -5.67 -14.30
C ARG A 24 -1.08 -5.96 -12.81
N PRO A 25 -0.91 -4.91 -11.97
CA PRO A 25 -0.52 -5.06 -10.56
C PRO A 25 -1.46 -5.95 -9.74
N LEU A 26 -2.76 -5.96 -10.06
CA LEU A 26 -3.73 -6.83 -9.40
C LEU A 26 -3.44 -8.32 -9.63
N ASP A 27 -2.94 -8.69 -10.81
CA ASP A 27 -2.57 -10.08 -11.11
C ASP A 27 -1.27 -10.49 -10.42
N VAL A 28 -0.32 -9.56 -10.31
CA VAL A 28 0.90 -9.77 -9.51
C VAL A 28 0.51 -10.06 -8.06
N ILE A 29 -0.33 -9.21 -7.45
CA ILE A 29 -0.79 -9.40 -6.07
C ILE A 29 -1.59 -10.69 -5.93
N ALA A 30 -2.48 -11.01 -6.89
CA ALA A 30 -3.24 -12.25 -6.91
C ALA A 30 -2.33 -13.48 -6.84
N ALA A 31 -1.21 -13.50 -7.58
CA ALA A 31 -0.28 -14.62 -7.57
C ALA A 31 0.33 -14.88 -6.17
N TYR A 32 0.57 -13.83 -5.37
CA TYR A 32 1.00 -13.98 -3.97
C TYR A 32 -0.16 -14.40 -3.08
N ARG A 33 -1.30 -13.71 -3.18
CA ARG A 33 -2.52 -14.00 -2.39
C ARG A 33 -2.97 -15.44 -2.54
N ASP A 34 -2.90 -16.00 -3.74
CA ASP A 34 -3.39 -17.35 -4.04
C ASP A 34 -2.43 -18.45 -3.51
N ARG A 35 -1.23 -18.09 -3.07
CA ARG A 35 -0.27 -18.97 -2.38
C ARG A 35 -0.25 -18.80 -0.87
N MET A 36 -0.95 -17.81 -0.34
CA MET A 36 -1.06 -17.57 1.10
C MET A 36 -2.09 -18.52 1.72
N ALA A 37 -1.71 -19.23 2.79
CA ALA A 37 -2.65 -20.00 3.60
C ALA A 37 -3.69 -19.07 4.28
N PRO A 38 -4.92 -19.55 4.59
CA PRO A 38 -5.84 -18.86 5.49
C PRO A 38 -5.15 -18.41 6.79
N GLY A 39 -5.46 -17.20 7.27
CA GLY A 39 -4.81 -16.53 8.39
C GLY A 39 -3.59 -15.67 8.01
N SER A 40 -3.11 -15.76 6.76
CA SER A 40 -2.01 -14.93 6.26
C SER A 40 -2.40 -13.46 6.08
N MET A 41 -1.41 -12.57 6.04
CA MET A 41 -1.62 -11.13 5.88
C MET A 41 -0.82 -10.56 4.71
N LEU A 42 -1.37 -9.55 4.05
CA LEU A 42 -0.70 -8.72 3.05
C LEU A 42 -0.69 -7.27 3.53
N ALA A 43 0.49 -6.68 3.69
CA ALA A 43 0.65 -5.25 3.96
C ALA A 43 1.05 -4.50 2.70
N ILE A 44 0.37 -3.40 2.39
CA ILE A 44 0.71 -2.50 1.28
C ILE A 44 0.88 -1.09 1.82
N SER A 45 1.91 -0.40 1.32
CA SER A 45 1.97 1.06 1.36
C SER A 45 2.15 1.63 -0.04
N HIS A 46 1.46 2.72 -0.34
CA HIS A 46 1.41 3.26 -1.69
C HIS A 46 1.37 4.78 -1.67
N VAL A 47 2.21 5.42 -2.47
CA VAL A 47 2.22 6.88 -2.63
C VAL A 47 1.00 7.34 -3.45
N THR A 48 0.45 8.49 -3.11
CA THR A 48 -0.70 9.09 -3.81
C THR A 48 -0.42 10.56 -4.07
N ASP A 49 -1.06 11.10 -5.10
CA ASP A 49 -1.09 12.54 -5.43
C ASP A 49 -2.26 13.27 -4.74
N GLU A 50 -3.05 12.58 -3.93
CA GLU A 50 -4.13 13.19 -3.14
C GLU A 50 -3.61 14.07 -1.98
N SER A 51 -2.31 14.00 -1.67
CA SER A 51 -1.62 14.94 -0.79
C SER A 51 -1.22 16.20 -1.55
N LEU A 52 -1.75 17.36 -1.14
CA LEU A 52 -1.51 18.65 -1.79
C LEU A 52 -0.24 19.36 -1.30
N THR A 53 0.77 18.61 -0.84
CA THR A 53 2.01 19.22 -0.36
C THR A 53 2.95 19.55 -1.52
N GLU A 54 3.57 20.72 -1.46
CA GLU A 54 4.63 21.15 -2.39
C GLU A 54 5.77 20.11 -2.49
N GLY A 55 6.08 19.42 -1.38
CA GLY A 55 7.04 18.34 -1.35
C GLY A 55 6.63 17.12 -2.18
N MET A 56 5.35 16.74 -2.15
CA MET A 56 4.82 15.64 -2.96
C MET A 56 4.82 15.99 -4.44
N HIS A 57 4.45 17.22 -4.81
CA HIS A 57 4.52 17.68 -6.20
C HIS A 57 5.95 17.57 -6.76
N ARG A 58 6.96 18.02 -6.00
CA ARG A 58 8.37 17.88 -6.42
C ARG A 58 8.82 16.42 -6.51
N LEU A 59 8.36 15.57 -5.60
CA LEU A 59 8.66 14.14 -5.63
C LEU A 59 8.07 13.48 -6.90
N VAL A 60 6.81 13.81 -7.23
CA VAL A 60 6.14 13.35 -8.46
C VAL A 60 6.91 13.79 -9.70
N GLU A 61 7.26 15.08 -9.79
CA GLU A 61 8.04 15.62 -10.91
C GLU A 61 9.40 14.93 -11.06
N TYR A 62 10.11 14.71 -9.94
CA TYR A 62 11.37 14.01 -9.93
C TYR A 62 11.24 12.59 -10.50
N TYR A 63 10.26 11.80 -10.01
CA TYR A 63 10.07 10.44 -10.48
C TYR A 63 9.58 10.35 -11.93
N ALA A 64 8.73 11.29 -12.38
CA ALA A 64 8.28 11.35 -13.77
C ALA A 64 9.43 11.52 -14.76
N SER A 65 10.51 12.18 -14.34
CA SER A 65 11.74 12.36 -15.13
C SER A 65 12.79 11.25 -14.95
N SER A 66 12.52 10.25 -14.11
CA SER A 66 13.46 9.19 -13.74
C SER A 66 13.29 7.93 -14.60
N THR A 67 14.26 7.01 -14.53
CA THR A 67 14.21 5.72 -15.23
C THR A 67 13.07 4.81 -14.76
N ASN A 68 12.53 5.04 -13.55
CA ASN A 68 11.43 4.26 -12.96
C ASN A 68 10.30 5.22 -12.54
N PRO A 69 9.43 5.63 -13.48
CA PRO A 69 8.30 6.50 -13.16
C PRO A 69 7.37 5.80 -12.17
N VAL A 70 6.82 6.59 -11.24
CA VAL A 70 5.83 6.09 -10.29
C VAL A 70 4.43 6.21 -10.88
N THR A 71 3.63 5.18 -10.66
CA THR A 71 2.18 5.17 -10.91
C THR A 71 1.48 5.58 -9.63
N MET A 72 1.06 6.83 -9.55
CA MET A 72 0.24 7.33 -8.45
C MET A 72 -1.16 6.73 -8.54
N ARG A 73 -1.71 6.37 -7.38
CA ARG A 73 -3.05 5.78 -7.27
C ARG A 73 -3.81 6.46 -6.16
N LYS A 74 -5.05 6.83 -6.44
CA LYS A 74 -5.99 7.38 -5.47
C LYS A 74 -6.41 6.33 -4.44
N HIS A 75 -6.99 6.76 -3.33
CA HIS A 75 -7.42 5.90 -2.22
C HIS A 75 -8.19 4.66 -2.69
N ASP A 76 -9.24 4.82 -3.50
CA ASP A 76 -10.04 3.68 -4.01
C ASP A 76 -9.25 2.73 -4.91
N GLN A 77 -8.29 3.26 -5.69
CA GLN A 77 -7.42 2.43 -6.52
C GLN A 77 -6.44 1.64 -5.66
N VAL A 78 -5.84 2.26 -4.63
CA VAL A 78 -4.99 1.55 -3.66
C VAL A 78 -5.81 0.52 -2.89
N LYS A 79 -7.04 0.84 -2.51
CA LYS A 79 -7.96 -0.09 -1.83
C LYS A 79 -8.26 -1.31 -2.68
N SER A 80 -8.38 -1.14 -4.00
CA SER A 80 -8.60 -2.26 -4.94
C SER A 80 -7.44 -3.26 -4.97
N LEU A 81 -6.22 -2.84 -4.60
CA LEU A 81 -5.05 -3.74 -4.50
C LEU A 81 -5.23 -4.82 -3.43
N PHE A 82 -6.15 -4.64 -2.49
CA PHE A 82 -6.52 -5.63 -1.46
C PHE A 82 -7.65 -6.57 -1.90
N SER A 83 -8.05 -6.57 -3.18
CA SER A 83 -9.17 -7.39 -3.65
C SER A 83 -9.01 -8.89 -3.31
N GLY A 84 -10.05 -9.47 -2.70
CA GLY A 84 -10.05 -10.85 -2.22
C GLY A 84 -9.41 -11.05 -0.83
N LEU A 85 -9.16 -9.96 -0.11
CA LEU A 85 -8.73 -9.96 1.30
C LEU A 85 -9.69 -9.11 2.14
N GLU A 86 -9.80 -9.43 3.42
CA GLU A 86 -10.53 -8.62 4.38
C GLU A 86 -9.61 -7.56 4.99
N LEU A 87 -9.95 -6.27 4.84
CA LEU A 87 -9.13 -5.21 5.42
C LEU A 87 -9.21 -5.23 6.96
N VAL A 88 -8.05 -5.32 7.60
CA VAL A 88 -7.89 -5.21 9.05
C VAL A 88 -8.10 -3.75 9.47
N ALA A 89 -8.82 -3.53 10.57
CA ALA A 89 -9.04 -2.18 11.11
C ALA A 89 -7.70 -1.45 11.36
N PRO A 90 -7.59 -0.15 11.01
CA PRO A 90 -8.67 0.78 10.61
C PRO A 90 -9.05 0.73 9.12
N GLY A 91 -8.50 -0.21 8.35
CA GLY A 91 -8.67 -0.30 6.90
C GLY A 91 -7.49 0.34 6.16
N LEU A 92 -7.80 1.05 5.07
CA LEU A 92 -6.82 1.83 4.32
C LEU A 92 -6.89 3.30 4.78
N VAL A 93 -5.83 3.77 5.44
CA VAL A 93 -5.71 5.12 6.00
C VAL A 93 -4.38 5.75 5.57
N TRP A 94 -4.11 7.00 5.95
CA TRP A 94 -2.77 7.56 5.78
C TRP A 94 -1.78 6.80 6.67
N ALA A 95 -0.54 6.63 6.22
CA ALA A 95 0.44 5.80 6.91
C ALA A 95 0.63 6.14 8.40
N PRO A 96 0.69 7.42 8.83
CA PRO A 96 0.80 7.76 10.25
C PRO A 96 -0.41 7.32 11.09
N GLU A 97 -1.60 7.16 10.49
CA GLU A 97 -2.83 6.77 11.18
C GLU A 97 -2.95 5.25 11.39
N TRP A 98 -2.08 4.45 10.76
CA TRP A 98 -2.18 3.00 10.82
C TRP A 98 -1.62 2.46 12.16
N GLN A 99 -2.52 2.24 13.13
CA GLN A 99 -2.24 1.72 14.48
C GLN A 99 -0.98 2.33 15.14
N PRO A 100 -0.90 3.67 15.29
CA PRO A 100 0.23 4.31 15.95
C PRO A 100 0.32 3.88 17.43
N GLU A 101 1.55 3.71 17.93
CA GLU A 101 1.79 3.41 19.36
C GLU A 101 1.25 4.54 20.26
N ASP A 102 1.37 5.78 19.80
CA ASP A 102 0.80 6.98 20.43
C ASP A 102 -0.10 7.71 19.41
N PRO A 103 -1.43 7.70 19.58
CA PRO A 103 -2.36 8.41 18.70
C PRO A 103 -2.09 9.91 18.58
N THR A 104 -1.42 10.54 19.55
CA THR A 104 -1.10 11.97 19.50
C THR A 104 0.06 12.28 18.55
N SER A 105 0.84 11.27 18.14
CA SER A 105 1.99 11.40 17.23
C SER A 105 1.62 11.61 15.75
N VAL A 106 0.38 11.26 15.36
CA VAL A 106 -0.13 11.40 13.99
C VAL A 106 -0.11 12.84 13.51
N GLY A 107 -0.32 13.79 14.43
CA GLY A 107 -0.48 15.21 14.12
C GLY A 107 -1.79 15.53 13.37
N PRO A 108 -2.05 16.81 13.08
CA PRO A 108 -3.30 17.26 12.45
C PRO A 108 -3.36 17.02 10.93
N HIS A 109 -2.24 16.66 10.30
CA HIS A 109 -2.10 16.56 8.84
C HIS A 109 -1.41 15.25 8.42
N PRO A 110 -2.01 14.07 8.71
CA PRO A 110 -1.43 12.78 8.32
C PRO A 110 -1.27 12.61 6.79
N GLU A 111 -2.07 13.32 6.00
CA GLU A 111 -1.98 13.38 4.53
C GLU A 111 -0.63 13.94 4.05
N ASN A 112 0.10 14.67 4.89
CA ASN A 112 1.45 15.14 4.55
C ASN A 112 2.46 14.00 4.37
N SER A 113 2.14 12.79 4.84
CA SER A 113 2.93 11.60 4.54
C SER A 113 2.90 11.22 3.05
N GLY A 114 1.82 11.57 2.35
CA GLY A 114 1.59 11.20 0.95
C GLY A 114 1.45 9.71 0.68
N ILE A 115 1.26 8.90 1.72
CA ILE A 115 1.27 7.43 1.62
C ILE A 115 0.00 6.90 2.28
N HIS A 116 -0.75 6.08 1.53
CA HIS A 116 -1.77 5.22 2.12
C HIS A 116 -1.14 3.91 2.60
N ALA A 117 -1.60 3.39 3.74
CA ALA A 117 -1.19 2.11 4.30
C ALA A 117 -2.38 1.27 4.76
N GLY A 118 -2.29 -0.04 4.56
CA GLY A 118 -3.33 -0.98 4.98
C GLY A 118 -2.80 -2.42 5.07
N VAL A 119 -3.56 -3.26 5.77
CA VAL A 119 -3.30 -4.70 5.89
C VAL A 119 -4.57 -5.46 5.53
N GLY A 120 -4.43 -6.44 4.63
CA GLY A 120 -5.49 -7.39 4.28
C GLY A 120 -5.22 -8.75 4.91
N LEU A 121 -6.25 -9.33 5.53
CA LEU A 121 -6.27 -10.69 6.06
C LEU A 121 -6.83 -11.64 4.99
N LYS A 122 -6.14 -12.76 4.78
CA LYS A 122 -6.65 -13.88 4.00
C LYS A 122 -7.47 -14.77 4.93
N THR A 123 -8.77 -14.84 4.73
CA THR A 123 -9.67 -15.78 5.42
C THR A 123 -9.71 -17.14 4.76
#